data_AF-A0A5C9EKS3-F1
#
_entry.id   AF-A0A5C9EKS3-F1
#
_cell.length_a   1.000
_cell.length_b   1.000
_cell.length_c   1.000
_cell.angle_alpha   90.00
_cell.angle_beta   90.00
_cell.angle_gamma   90.00
#
_symmetry.space_group_name_H-M   'P 1'
#
loop_
_entity.id
_entity.type
_entity.pdbx_description
1 polymer ?
#
loop_
_entity_poly.entity_id
_entity_poly.type
_entity_poly.pdbx_seq_one_letter_code
_entity_poly.pdbx_strand_id
1 'polypeptide(L)' 'MEVKIQNGTFTPLEMFNGVAAIIIVLFFLYMGISILRRYFQYKDDRLLYTGIAKFFMSFPWLPISISFISYLISDSALPF' A
#
# COMPACT_ATOMS: atom_id res chain seq x y z
N MET A 1 12.57 5.33 -25.65
CA MET A 1 13.29 6.07 -24.59
C MET A 1 12.73 7.47 -24.56
N GLU A 2 11.86 7.78 -23.61
CA GLU A 2 11.65 9.17 -23.18
C GLU A 2 11.52 9.16 -21.66
N VAL A 3 12.66 9.38 -21.01
CA VAL A 3 12.72 9.78 -19.61
C VAL A 3 12.40 11.28 -19.60
N LYS A 4 11.23 11.67 -19.11
CA LYS A 4 10.92 13.05 -18.73
C LYS A 4 10.64 13.10 -17.25
N ILE A 5 11.64 13.53 -16.50
CA ILE A 5 11.49 14.03 -15.13
C ILE A 5 11.13 15.52 -15.22
N GLN A 6 10.26 15.97 -14.30
CA GLN A 6 9.91 17.35 -13.96
C GLN A 6 8.97 18.12 -14.90
N ASN A 7 7.67 18.11 -14.52
CA ASN A 7 6.90 19.33 -14.28
C ASN A 7 6.09 19.10 -13.00
N GLY A 8 6.21 19.98 -12.01
CA GLY A 8 5.63 19.85 -10.67
C GLY A 8 4.12 20.03 -10.60
N THR A 9 3.36 19.18 -11.30
CA THR A 9 1.92 19.02 -11.13
C THR A 9 1.54 17.57 -11.42
N PHE A 10 1.11 16.84 -10.39
CA PHE A 10 0.48 15.54 -10.57
C PHE A 10 -0.77 15.67 -11.44
N THR A 11 -0.93 14.74 -12.38
CA THR A 11 -2.22 14.59 -13.04
C THR A 11 -3.27 14.20 -11.97
N PRO A 12 -4.54 14.64 -12.09
CA PRO A 12 -5.60 14.24 -11.16
C PRO A 12 -5.72 12.71 -11.02
N LEU A 13 -5.33 11.97 -12.06
CA LEU A 13 -5.28 10.51 -12.09
C LEU A 13 -4.24 9.94 -11.13
N GLU A 14 -3.02 10.46 -11.13
CA GLU A 14 -1.94 9.98 -10.25
C GLU A 14 -2.22 10.29 -8.79
N MET A 15 -2.80 11.47 -8.52
CA MET A 15 -3.25 11.84 -7.18
C MET A 15 -4.36 10.92 -6.67
N PHE A 16 -5.34 10.60 -7.52
CA PHE A 16 -6.38 9.61 -7.20
C PHE A 16 -5.78 8.22 -6.95
N ASN A 17 -4.82 7.81 -7.77
CA ASN A 17 -4.17 6.50 -7.64
C ASN A 17 -3.37 6.39 -6.33
N GLY A 18 -2.65 7.44 -5.94
CA GLY A 18 -1.92 7.47 -4.66
C GLY A 18 -2.85 7.37 -3.45
N VAL A 19 -3.95 8.11 -3.45
CA VAL A 19 -4.98 8.03 -2.40
C VAL A 19 -5.64 6.66 -2.35
N ALA A 20 -6.04 6.12 -3.52
CA ALA A 20 -6.63 4.79 -3.61
C ALA A 20 -5.67 3.71 -3.11
N ALA A 21 -4.39 3.77 -3.47
CA ALA A 21 -3.37 2.83 -3.01
C ALA A 21 -3.22 2.86 -1.49
N ILE A 22 -3.17 4.04 -0.86
CA ILE A 22 -3.10 4.16 0.60
C ILE A 22 -4.32 3.53 1.27
N ILE A 23 -5.53 3.82 0.76
CA ILE A 23 -6.77 3.25 1.32
C ILE A 23 -6.75 1.73 1.22
N ILE A 24 -6.31 1.19 0.09
CA ILE A 24 -6.19 -0.26 -0.13
C ILE A 24 -5.17 -0.86 0.85
N VAL A 25 -3.98 -0.27 1.00
CA VAL A 25 -2.95 -0.74 1.94
C VAL A 25 -3.48 -0.74 3.37
N LEU A 26 -4.14 0.33 3.81
CA LEU A 26 -4.75 0.41 5.15
C LEU A 26 -5.84 -0.65 5.35
N PHE A 27 -6.67 -0.89 4.33
CA PHE A 27 -7.71 -1.91 4.37
C PHE A 27 -7.12 -3.32 4.53
N PHE A 28 -6.09 -3.66 3.73
CA PHE A 28 -5.41 -4.95 3.85
C PHE A 28 -4.66 -5.09 5.18
N LEU A 29 -4.03 -4.03 5.67
CA LEU A 29 -3.38 -4.02 6.98
C LEU A 29 -4.39 -4.29 8.10
N TYR A 30 -5.51 -3.58 8.10
CA TYR A 30 -6.59 -3.76 9.07
C TYR A 30 -7.17 -5.18 9.04
N MET A 31 -7.47 -5.70 7.84
CA MET A 31 -7.95 -7.07 7.65
C MET A 31 -6.94 -8.11 8.13
N GLY A 32 -5.65 -7.94 7.79
CA GLY A 32 -4.57 -8.82 8.24
C GLY A 32 -4.45 -8.86 9.75
N ILE A 33 -4.43 -7.69 10.42
CA ILE A 33 -4.36 -7.58 11.88
C ILE A 33 -5.61 -8.18 12.54
N SER A 34 -6.80 -7.96 11.98
CA SER A 34 -8.06 -8.52 12.51
C SER A 34 -8.06 -10.06 12.50
N ILE A 35 -7.56 -10.66 11.42
CA ILE A 35 -7.43 -12.12 11.30
C ILE A 35 -6.32 -12.64 12.23
N LEU A 36 -5.20 -11.92 12.35
CA LEU A 36 -4.12 -12.29 13.25
C LEU A 36 -4.55 -12.24 14.72
N ARG A 37 -5.39 -11.26 15.10
CA ARG A 37 -6.03 -11.22 16.43
C ARG A 37 -6.91 -12.44 16.68
N ARG A 38 -7.68 -12.87 15.68
CA ARG A 38 -8.49 -14.10 15.77
C ARG A 38 -7.62 -15.36 15.88
N TYR A 39 -6.45 -15.39 15.25
CA TYR A 39 -5.50 -16.50 15.41
C TYR A 39 -5.10 -16.69 16.89
N PHE A 40 -4.80 -15.62 17.62
CA PHE A 40 -4.47 -15.74 19.04
C PHE A 40 -5.62 -16.30 19.90
N GLN A 41 -6.86 -16.13 19.46
CA GLN A 41 -8.05 -16.64 20.16
C GLN A 41 -8.32 -18.12 19.84
N TYR A 42 -8.21 -18.53 18.58
CA TYR A 42 -8.61 -19.88 18.13
C TYR A 42 -7.44 -20.85 17.93
N LYS A 43 -6.19 -20.36 17.89
CA LYS A 43 -4.95 -21.12 17.61
C LYS A 43 -5.02 -22.01 16.37
N ASP A 44 -5.86 -21.63 15.39
CA ASP A 44 -5.99 -22.36 14.12
C ASP A 44 -4.98 -21.81 13.11
N ASP A 45 -4.02 -22.65 12.71
CA ASP A 45 -2.96 -22.31 11.76
C ASP A 45 -3.51 -21.78 10.43
N ARG A 46 -4.72 -22.19 10.02
CA ARG A 46 -5.39 -21.67 8.80
C ARG A 46 -5.58 -20.16 8.85
N LEU A 47 -5.88 -19.61 10.03
CA LEU A 47 -6.06 -18.17 10.23
C LEU A 47 -4.73 -17.43 10.12
N LEU A 48 -3.64 -18.03 10.60
CA LEU A 48 -2.29 -17.47 10.49
C LEU A 48 -1.88 -17.35 9.01
N TYR A 49 -1.98 -18.45 8.25
CA TYR A 49 -1.64 -18.45 6.82
C TYR A 49 -2.50 -17.48 6.02
N THR A 50 -3.80 -17.40 6.33
CA THR A 50 -4.71 -16.47 5.63
C THR A 50 -4.40 -15.01 5.96
N GLY A 51 -4.07 -14.69 7.22
CA GLY A 51 -3.69 -13.35 7.65
C GLY A 51 -2.38 -12.89 6.98
N ILE A 52 -1.37 -13.76 6.97
CA ILE A 52 -0.08 -13.51 6.31
C ILE A 52 -0.27 -13.36 4.80
N ALA A 53 -1.01 -14.26 4.15
CA ALA A 53 -1.28 -14.18 2.71
C ALA A 53 -1.95 -12.85 2.34
N LYS A 54 -2.93 -12.38 3.12
CA LYS A 54 -3.57 -11.07 2.88
C LYS A 54 -2.61 -9.89 3.10
N PHE A 55 -1.68 -10.00 4.03
CA PHE A 55 -0.63 -8.99 4.21
C PHE A 55 0.28 -8.92 2.98
N PHE A 56 0.77 -10.08 2.49
CA PHE A 56 1.57 -10.14 1.26
C PHE A 56 0.79 -9.71 0.02
N MET A 57 -0.52 -9.90 0.00
CA MET A 57 -1.37 -9.41 -1.10
C MET A 57 -1.35 -7.88 -1.22
N SER A 58 -0.99 -7.14 -0.15
CA SER A 58 -0.86 -5.67 -0.20
C SER A 58 0.46 -5.16 -0.81
N PHE A 59 1.47 -6.03 -0.98
CA PHE A 59 2.80 -5.64 -1.49
C PHE A 59 2.80 -4.87 -2.82
N PRO A 60 1.96 -5.21 -3.82
CA PRO A 60 1.95 -4.47 -5.09
C PRO A 60 1.58 -2.99 -4.94
N TRP A 61 0.82 -2.65 -3.90
CA TRP A 61 0.39 -1.27 -3.64
C TRP A 61 1.37 -0.48 -2.76
N LEU A 62 2.31 -1.15 -2.08
CA LEU A 62 3.31 -0.49 -1.23
C LEU A 62 4.21 0.49 -2.01
N PRO A 63 4.80 0.16 -3.18
CA PRO A 63 5.64 1.10 -3.92
C PRO A 63 4.89 2.37 -4.31
N ILE A 64 3.63 2.23 -4.74
CA ILE A 64 2.76 3.34 -5.15
C ILE A 64 2.43 4.23 -3.93
N SER A 65 2.10 3.61 -2.79
CA SER A 65 1.85 4.34 -1.54
C SER A 65 3.11 5.05 -1.03
N ILE A 66 4.27 4.39 -1.08
CA ILE A 66 5.56 4.98 -0.65
C ILE A 66 5.92 6.17 -1.54
N SER A 67 5.72 6.06 -2.86
CA SER A 67 5.87 7.19 -3.78
C SER A 67 5.05 8.40 -3.38
N PHE A 68 3.79 8.17 -3.10
CA PHE A 68 2.85 9.22 -2.81
C PHE A 68 3.18 9.88 -1.47
N ILE A 69 3.56 9.09 -0.46
CA ILE A 69 4.01 9.59 0.85
C ILE A 69 5.32 10.37 0.71
N SER A 70 6.31 9.86 -0.02
CA SER A 70 7.58 10.56 -0.24
C SER A 70 7.38 11.87 -0.98
N TYR A 71 6.45 11.93 -1.93
CA TYR A 71 6.08 13.19 -2.54
C TYR A 71 5.45 14.18 -1.54
N LEU A 72 4.52 13.72 -0.69
CA LEU A 72 3.91 14.58 0.33
C LEU A 72 4.93 15.17 1.32
N ILE A 73 6.04 14.48 1.56
CA ILE A 73 7.07 14.88 2.53
C ILE A 73 8.21 15.68 1.88
N SER A 74 8.60 15.33 0.65
CA SER A 74 9.81 15.85 0.00
C SER A 74 9.54 16.60 -1.30
N ASP A 75 8.28 16.84 -1.67
CA ASP A 75 7.84 17.40 -2.97
C ASP A 75 8.46 16.68 -4.18
N SER A 76 8.93 15.45 -3.96
CA SER A 76 9.73 14.67 -4.90
C SER A 76 9.18 13.25 -4.92
N ALA A 77 8.62 12.83 -6.06
CA ALA A 77 8.24 11.44 -6.27
C ALA A 77 9.50 10.59 -6.49
N LEU A 78 9.59 9.43 -5.85
CA LEU A 78 10.66 8.47 -6.17
C LEU A 78 10.35 7.83 -7.54
N PRO A 79 11.36 7.65 -8.41
CA PRO A 79 11.19 6.90 -9.65
C PRO A 79 11.26 5.40 -9.35
N PHE A 80 10.18 4.67 -9.62
CA PHE A 80 10.14 3.19 -9.69
C PHE A 80 9.41 2.76 -10.96
#